data_AF-A0A838VM61-F1
#
_entry.id   AF-A0A838VM61-F1
#
_cell.length_a   1.000
_cell.length_b   1.000
_cell.length_c   1.000
_cell.angle_alpha   90.00
_cell.angle_beta   90.00
_cell.angle_gamma   90.00
#
_symmetry.space_group_name_H-M   'P 1'
#
loop_
_entity.id
_entity.type
_entity.pdbx_description
1 polymer ?
#
loop_
_entity_poly.entity_id
_entity_poly.type
_entity_poly.pdbx_seq_one_letter_code
_entity_poly.pdbx_strand_id
1 'polypeptide(L)' 'MKYGDLIEFEPIETVIQLQDASELAEAKQLVATYVISQEMAERLASVVFPNLQFEKPADNKGILVVGNYGTG' A
#
# COMPACT_ATOMS: atom_id res chain seq x y z
N MET A 1 23.94 -6.41 27.23
CA MET A 1 23.48 -5.49 26.17
C MET A 1 22.01 -5.72 25.97
N LYS A 2 21.16 -4.72 26.20
CA LYS A 2 19.70 -4.91 26.13
C LYS A 2 19.31 -4.67 24.67
N TYR A 3 18.55 -5.58 24.09
CA TYR A 3 18.04 -5.48 22.71
C TYR A 3 17.27 -4.18 22.42
N GLY A 4 16.82 -3.46 23.45
CA GLY A 4 16.17 -2.15 23.34
C GLY A 4 17.09 -1.01 22.91
N ASP A 5 18.41 -1.17 22.97
CA ASP A 5 19.38 -0.13 22.56
C ASP A 5 19.67 -0.16 21.04
N LEU A 6 19.10 -1.14 20.30
CA LEU A 6 19.37 -1.39 18.88
C LEU A 6 18.23 -0.99 17.94
N ILE A 7 17.03 -0.74 18.47
CA ILE A 7 15.85 -0.46 17.65
C ILE A 7 15.05 0.69 18.30
N GLU A 8 15.31 1.91 17.83
CA GLU A 8 14.37 3.02 17.98
C GLU A 8 13.28 2.84 16.92
N PHE A 9 12.10 2.36 17.32
CA PHE A 9 10.91 2.48 16.50
C PHE A 9 10.35 3.88 16.73
N GLU A 10 10.48 4.77 15.74
CA GLU A 10 9.60 5.93 15.70
C GLU A 10 8.17 5.44 15.43
N PRO A 11 7.22 5.68 16.35
CA PRO A 11 5.84 5.30 16.12
C PRO A 11 5.32 6.03 14.89
N ILE A 12 4.55 5.33 14.06
CA ILE A 12 3.85 5.94 12.93
C ILE A 12 2.95 7.04 13.49
N GLU A 13 3.33 8.31 13.32
CA GLU A 13 2.64 9.46 13.92
C GLU A 13 1.23 9.67 13.34
N THR A 14 0.97 9.12 12.15
CA THR A 14 -0.29 9.32 11.43
C THR A 14 -0.76 8.03 10.77
N VAL A 15 -1.89 7.51 11.24
CA VAL A 15 -2.67 6.49 10.54
C VAL A 15 -3.54 7.22 9.53
N ILE A 16 -3.26 7.06 8.24
CA ILE A 16 -4.11 7.60 7.19
C ILE A 16 -5.38 6.75 7.14
N GLN A 17 -6.51 7.32 7.54
CA GLN A 17 -7.80 6.67 7.27
C GLN A 17 -8.15 6.92 5.81
N LEU A 18 -8.43 5.84 5.07
CA LEU A 18 -8.82 5.91 3.66
C LEU A 18 -10.07 6.79 3.40
N GLN A 19 -10.83 7.15 4.44
CA GLN A 19 -11.96 8.08 4.34
C GLN A 19 -11.52 9.54 4.15
N ASP A 20 -10.32 9.92 4.61
CA ASP A 20 -9.75 11.26 4.45
C ASP A 20 -9.15 11.47 3.04
N ALA A 21 -8.90 10.38 2.29
CA ALA A 21 -8.42 10.42 0.90
C ALA A 21 -9.49 10.86 -0.14
N SER A 22 -10.61 11.42 0.33
CA SER A 22 -11.70 11.92 -0.52
C SER A 22 -11.34 13.21 -1.24
N GLU A 23 -10.32 13.93 -0.76
CA GLU A 23 -9.74 15.09 -1.43
C GLU A 23 -8.71 14.65 -2.47
N LEU A 24 -8.96 14.98 -3.75
CA LEU A 24 -8.11 14.56 -4.88
C LEU A 24 -6.65 15.00 -4.72
N ALA A 25 -6.42 16.17 -4.13
CA ALA A 25 -5.08 16.70 -3.91
C ALA A 25 -4.32 15.86 -2.87
N GLU A 26 -4.98 15.47 -1.80
CA GLU A 26 -4.43 14.63 -0.74
C GLU A 26 -4.17 13.22 -1.26
N ALA A 27 -5.14 12.61 -1.97
CA ALA A 27 -4.95 11.30 -2.60
C ALA A 27 -3.73 11.28 -3.55
N LYS A 28 -3.54 12.33 -4.36
CA LYS A 28 -2.35 12.45 -5.23
C LYS A 28 -1.05 12.52 -4.43
N GLN A 29 -1.03 13.29 -3.35
CA GLN A 29 0.15 13.40 -2.49
C GLN A 29 0.47 12.04 -1.86
N LEU A 30 -0.52 11.35 -1.31
CA LEU A 30 -0.37 10.04 -0.69
C LEU A 30 0.21 9.01 -1.66
N VAL A 31 -0.30 8.95 -2.89
CA VAL A 31 0.24 8.08 -3.95
C VAL A 31 1.67 8.47 -4.31
N ALA A 32 1.97 9.77 -4.43
CA ALA A 32 3.30 10.25 -4.80
C ALA A 32 4.37 9.93 -3.75
N THR A 33 4.00 9.84 -2.48
CA THR A 33 4.92 9.54 -1.37
C THR A 33 4.96 8.06 -0.99
N TYR A 34 4.12 7.21 -1.60
CA TYR A 34 4.06 5.80 -1.25
C TYR A 34 5.28 5.04 -1.82
N VAL A 35 5.95 4.27 -0.96
CA VAL A 35 7.13 3.47 -1.32
C VAL A 35 6.74 1.99 -1.30
N ILE A 36 6.98 1.31 -2.41
CA ILE A 36 6.78 -0.14 -2.55
C ILE A 36 7.97 -0.79 -3.21
N SER A 37 8.10 -2.11 -3.04
CA SER A 37 9.08 -2.87 -3.80
C SER A 37 8.74 -2.88 -5.29
N GLN A 38 9.78 -2.90 -6.12
CA GLN A 38 9.64 -3.00 -7.57
C GLN A 38 8.82 -4.24 -7.97
N GLU A 39 9.05 -5.38 -7.31
CA GLU A 39 8.30 -6.60 -7.57
C GLU A 39 6.78 -6.42 -7.30
N MET A 40 6.42 -5.76 -6.19
CA MET A 40 5.01 -5.49 -5.89
C MET A 40 4.41 -4.52 -6.90
N ALA A 41 5.15 -3.48 -7.31
CA ALA A 41 4.71 -2.56 -8.35
C ALA A 41 4.38 -3.30 -9.66
N GLU A 42 5.24 -4.22 -10.08
CA GLU A 42 5.06 -5.02 -11.29
C GLU A 42 3.85 -5.96 -11.19
N ARG A 43 3.65 -6.61 -10.04
CA ARG A 43 2.47 -7.47 -9.79
C ARG A 43 1.16 -6.67 -9.81
N LEU A 44 1.14 -5.49 -9.19
CA LEU A 44 -0.02 -4.61 -9.23
C LEU A 44 -0.35 -4.19 -10.66
N ALA A 45 0.66 -3.77 -11.43
CA ALA A 45 0.48 -3.30 -12.81
C ALA A 45 0.05 -4.41 -13.78
N SER A 46 0.61 -5.61 -13.66
CA SER A 46 0.38 -6.70 -14.60
C SER A 46 -0.79 -7.61 -14.25
N VAL A 47 -1.17 -7.70 -12.97
CA VAL A 47 -2.22 -8.60 -12.50
C VAL A 47 -3.39 -7.83 -11.91
N VAL A 48 -3.17 -6.93 -10.95
CA VAL A 48 -4.27 -6.32 -10.20
C VAL A 48 -5.04 -5.31 -11.06
N PHE A 49 -4.38 -4.29 -11.60
CA PHE A 49 -5.06 -3.23 -12.35
C PHE A 49 -5.80 -3.73 -13.61
N PRO A 50 -5.27 -4.71 -14.37
CA PRO A 50 -6.03 -5.30 -15.48
C PRO A 50 -7.27 -6.08 -15.07
N ASN A 51 -7.39 -6.47 -13.80
CA ASN A 51 -8.60 -7.08 -13.25
C ASN A 51 -9.53 -6.06 -12.57
N LEU A 52 -9.14 -4.78 -12.49
CA LEU A 52 -10.01 -3.68 -12.02
C LEU A 52 -10.75 -2.98 -13.18
N GLN A 53 -10.43 -3.28 -14.44
CA GLN A 53 -11.16 -2.75 -15.58
C GLN A 53 -12.59 -3.33 -15.62
N PHE A 54 -13.56 -2.49 -15.98
CA PHE A 54 -14.99 -2.86 -16.03
C PHE A 54 -15.54 -3.01 -17.45
N GLU A 55 -14.71 -2.82 -18.48
CA GLU A 55 -15.13 -2.87 -19.89
C GLU A 55 -15.40 -4.30 -20.38
N LYS A 56 -14.68 -5.29 -19.81
CA LYS A 56 -14.85 -6.71 -20.13
C LYS A 56 -15.23 -7.48 -18.87
N PRO A 57 -16.36 -8.21 -18.87
CA PRO A 57 -16.75 -9.06 -17.75
C PRO A 57 -15.64 -10.07 -17.41
N ALA A 58 -15.29 -10.15 -16.14
CA ALA A 58 -14.34 -11.11 -15.59
C ALA A 58 -14.85 -11.61 -14.24
N ASP A 59 -14.37 -12.78 -13.82
CA ASP A 59 -14.68 -13.31 -12.50
C ASP A 59 -14.10 -12.41 -11.40
N ASN A 60 -14.81 -12.34 -10.27
CA ASN A 60 -14.31 -11.66 -9.08
C ASN A 60 -13.04 -12.34 -8.57
N LYS A 61 -12.04 -11.54 -8.22
CA LYS A 61 -10.77 -12.00 -7.66
C LYS A 61 -10.53 -11.38 -6.30
N GLY A 62 -9.99 -12.17 -5.38
CA GLY A 62 -9.46 -11.69 -4.10
C GLY A 62 -7.95 -11.46 -4.19
N ILE A 63 -7.46 -10.48 -3.43
CA ILE A 63 -6.02 -10.22 -3.26
C ILE A 63 -5.70 -10.44 -1.79
N LEU A 64 -4.68 -11.25 -1.50
CA LEU A 64 -4.12 -11.43 -0.17
C LEU A 64 -2.70 -10.87 -0.17
N VAL A 65 -2.50 -9.78 0.55
CA VAL A 65 -1.17 -9.20 0.78
C VAL A 65 -0.65 -9.71 2.11
N VAL A 66 0.54 -10.31 2.11
CA VAL A 66 1.24 -10.78 3.32
C VAL A 66 2.56 -10.02 3.40
N GLY A 67 2.75 -9.30 4.51
CA GLY A 67 3.94 -8.49 4.75
C GLY A 67 4.44 -8.66 6.18
N ASN A 68 5.70 -8.27 6.39
CA ASN A 68 6.24 -8.16 7.73
C ASN A 68 5.74 -6.86 8.39
N TYR A 69 5.79 -6.78 9.71
CA TYR A 69 5.43 -5.55 10.40
C TYR A 69 6.33 -4.40 9.93
N GLY A 70 5.72 -3.27 9.53
CA GLY A 70 6.41 -2.07 9.10
C GLY A 70 6.78 -2.01 7.61
N THR A 71 6.28 -2.90 6.74
CA THR A 71 6.58 -2.86 5.29
C THR A 71 5.73 -1.88 4.47
N GLY A 72 4.82 -1.15 5.12
CA GLY A 72 3.78 -0.35 4.43
C GLY A 72 2.66 -1.22 3.90
#